data_AF-A0A1H0KHK5-F1
#
_entry.id   AF-A0A1H0KHK5-F1
#
_cell.length_a   1.000
_cell.length_b   1.000
_cell.length_c   1.000
_cell.angle_alpha   90.00
_cell.angle_beta   90.00
_cell.angle_gamma   90.00
#
_symmetry.space_group_name_H-M   'P 1'
#
loop_
_entity.id
_entity.type
_entity.pdbx_description
1 polymer ?
#
loop_
_entity_poly.entity_id
_entity_poly.type
_entity_poly.pdbx_seq_one_letter_code
_entity_poly.pdbx_strand_id
1 'polypeptide(L)'
;MRGTRALGAAGLVVALAVTPACSPSASDEPKVGEPSTAPSSSAPPESTGPALDPAFAMDPPGPRVGPIEASDMIVIGTAAFTEEDVAAVSGIEGVRRVVQFSQAQVPIENRLMNIAAVDPATYRNFTPYDAAETQAVWDRVADGEMAVVKSLEKRLPLDANGFVKLGVKDDAPFVHVGAYAPQIPLVDAVVNEKWGAALEDQGMVLGNALLVSTLPTDPKTLRKDVQQALGSGASVQLTDVASQNGIDPAVQQTAVVVGTVSEVVGTFNYTVLGGGRIAPEASWVASHVDTQEVPILGTVTCNVYIFPQLRAALEEIVTSGLGAEIHPNEYAGCYYPRFIAGSTTLSNHSFGLALDLNVPGNLRGTVGEIDRGVVAIFKKWGFAWGGDWGYTDPMHFEMNRLVEPR
;
A
#
# COMPACT_ATOMS: atom_id res chain seq x y z
N MET A 1 29.16 -48.44 -12.06
CA MET A 1 28.34 -49.49 -12.70
C MET A 1 27.05 -48.82 -13.17
N ARG A 2 26.74 -48.81 -14.47
CA ARG A 2 25.78 -49.73 -15.15
C ARG A 2 24.43 -49.84 -14.39
N GLY A 3 23.28 -49.48 -14.97
CA GLY A 3 23.07 -49.00 -16.34
C GLY A 3 21.63 -48.64 -16.72
N THR A 4 21.44 -48.44 -18.01
CA THR A 4 20.24 -47.94 -18.71
C THR A 4 19.18 -49.02 -19.04
N ARG A 5 17.90 -48.66 -18.95
CA ARG A 5 16.74 -49.13 -19.76
C ARG A 5 15.70 -48.00 -19.77
N ALA A 6 15.11 -47.45 -20.84
CA ALA A 6 14.85 -47.82 -22.24
C ALA A 6 13.46 -48.48 -22.51
N LEU A 7 12.63 -47.69 -23.22
CA LEU A 7 11.54 -48.04 -24.16
C LEU A 7 10.20 -48.61 -23.65
N GLY A 8 9.12 -48.08 -24.24
CA GLY A 8 7.73 -48.53 -24.08
C GLY A 8 6.72 -47.53 -24.68
N ALA A 9 6.69 -47.38 -26.01
CA ALA A 9 5.71 -46.53 -26.70
C ALA A 9 4.58 -47.37 -27.29
N ALA A 10 3.34 -46.87 -27.21
CA ALA A 10 2.19 -47.39 -27.94
C ALA A 10 1.33 -46.21 -28.40
N GLY A 11 1.12 -46.09 -29.72
CA GLY A 11 0.28 -45.06 -30.31
C GLY A 11 -1.10 -45.59 -30.67
N LEU A 12 -2.05 -44.68 -30.90
CA LEU A 12 -3.30 -44.98 -31.59
C LEU A 12 -3.57 -43.90 -32.63
N VAL A 13 -3.64 -44.31 -33.90
CA VAL A 13 -4.04 -43.47 -35.03
C VAL A 13 -5.43 -43.92 -35.45
N VAL A 14 -6.37 -42.97 -35.59
CA VAL A 14 -7.65 -43.21 -36.25
C VAL A 14 -7.79 -42.17 -37.35
N ALA A 15 -8.01 -42.64 -38.59
CA ALA A 15 -8.19 -41.81 -39.77
C ALA A 15 -9.37 -42.33 -40.59
N LEU A 16 -10.28 -41.43 -40.94
CA LEU A 16 -11.37 -41.54 -41.93
C LEU A 16 -11.90 -40.10 -42.15
N ALA A 17 -12.44 -39.70 -43.30
CA ALA A 17 -12.19 -40.02 -44.71
C ALA A 17 -12.84 -38.88 -45.54
N VAL A 18 -12.33 -38.56 -46.73
CA VAL A 18 -12.72 -37.37 -47.52
C VAL A 18 -13.62 -37.72 -48.69
N THR A 19 -14.64 -36.91 -48.98
CA THR A 19 -15.07 -36.58 -50.36
C THR A 19 -15.74 -35.19 -50.45
N PRO A 20 -15.46 -34.39 -51.50
CA PRO A 20 -16.08 -33.07 -51.74
C PRO A 20 -17.25 -33.10 -52.75
N ALA A 21 -17.99 -31.99 -52.87
CA ALA A 21 -18.89 -31.73 -54.01
C ALA A 21 -18.94 -30.22 -54.34
N CYS A 22 -18.84 -29.87 -55.63
CA CYS A 22 -18.96 -28.50 -56.15
C CYS A 22 -19.94 -28.43 -57.33
N SER A 23 -20.86 -27.45 -57.29
CA SER A 23 -21.40 -26.66 -58.42
C SER A 23 -22.22 -27.39 -59.51
N PRO A 24 -22.95 -26.69 -60.43
CA PRO A 24 -23.12 -25.23 -60.67
C PRO A 24 -24.55 -24.72 -60.26
N SER A 25 -25.18 -23.60 -60.70
CA SER A 25 -24.94 -22.68 -61.83
C SER A 25 -25.58 -21.26 -61.69
N ALA A 26 -25.54 -20.51 -62.79
CA ALA A 26 -26.09 -19.17 -63.11
C ALA A 26 -27.65 -19.10 -63.21
N SER A 27 -28.35 -17.97 -63.35
CA SER A 27 -28.03 -16.54 -63.66
C SER A 27 -29.19 -15.59 -63.28
N ASP A 28 -28.94 -14.31 -62.96
CA ASP A 28 -29.47 -13.10 -63.67
C ASP A 28 -29.12 -11.75 -62.98
N GLU A 29 -29.35 -10.65 -63.71
CA GLU A 29 -28.81 -9.28 -63.55
C GLU A 29 -29.23 -8.44 -62.31
N PRO A 30 -28.46 -7.38 -61.97
CA PRO A 30 -28.75 -6.48 -60.86
C PRO A 30 -29.79 -5.39 -61.21
N LYS A 31 -30.61 -5.02 -60.23
CA LYS A 31 -31.41 -3.78 -60.27
C LYS A 31 -30.95 -2.77 -59.22
N VAL A 32 -30.67 -1.56 -59.69
CA VAL A 32 -30.38 -0.38 -58.88
C VAL A 32 -31.63 0.06 -58.13
N GLY A 33 -31.50 0.37 -56.83
CA GLY A 33 -32.59 0.84 -55.99
C GLY A 33 -32.14 1.24 -54.58
N GLU A 34 -31.70 2.48 -54.43
CA GLU A 34 -31.65 3.22 -53.16
C GLU A 34 -32.79 4.27 -53.13
N PRO A 35 -33.14 4.90 -51.99
CA PRO A 35 -32.53 4.78 -50.66
C PRO A 35 -33.54 4.48 -49.52
N SER A 36 -33.00 4.22 -48.32
CA SER A 36 -33.48 4.72 -47.01
C SER A 36 -33.39 3.67 -45.90
N THR A 37 -32.41 3.80 -45.01
CA THR A 37 -32.63 4.02 -43.56
C THR A 37 -31.30 4.39 -42.89
N ALA A 38 -31.34 5.25 -41.88
CA ALA A 38 -30.13 5.74 -41.22
C ALA A 38 -29.41 4.64 -40.42
N PRO A 39 -28.07 4.67 -40.30
CA PRO A 39 -27.37 3.78 -39.39
C PRO A 39 -27.70 4.18 -37.95
N SER A 40 -28.40 3.31 -37.21
CA SER A 40 -28.45 3.40 -35.76
C SER A 40 -27.03 3.32 -35.22
N SER A 41 -26.64 4.35 -34.47
CA SER A 41 -25.39 4.36 -33.70
C SER A 41 -25.33 3.12 -32.81
N SER A 42 -24.47 2.16 -33.17
CA SER A 42 -24.10 1.08 -32.28
C SER A 42 -23.33 1.68 -31.11
N ALA A 43 -23.92 1.68 -29.92
CA ALA A 43 -23.22 2.02 -28.70
C ALA A 43 -21.94 1.16 -28.59
N PRO A 44 -20.83 1.70 -28.05
CA PRO A 44 -19.68 0.87 -27.70
C PRO A 44 -20.12 -0.30 -26.80
N PRO A 45 -19.49 -1.47 -26.90
CA PRO A 45 -19.80 -2.58 -25.99
C PRO A 45 -19.62 -2.11 -24.55
N GLU A 46 -20.62 -2.37 -23.70
CA GLU A 46 -20.54 -2.05 -22.28
C GLU A 46 -19.28 -2.70 -21.69
N SER A 47 -18.45 -1.89 -21.02
CA SER A 47 -17.29 -2.37 -20.29
C SER A 47 -17.77 -3.38 -19.25
N THR A 48 -17.35 -4.64 -19.38
CA THR A 48 -17.59 -5.67 -18.37
C THR A 48 -16.65 -5.55 -17.16
N GLY A 49 -15.97 -4.41 -17.02
CA GLY A 49 -15.19 -4.06 -15.83
C GLY A 49 -16.09 -3.50 -14.72
N PRO A 50 -15.55 -3.36 -13.49
CA PRO A 50 -16.25 -2.67 -12.42
C PRO A 50 -16.55 -1.21 -12.79
N ALA A 51 -17.65 -0.69 -12.26
CA ALA A 51 -17.99 0.72 -12.41
C ALA A 51 -17.04 1.57 -11.55
N LEU A 52 -16.13 2.30 -12.21
CA LEU A 52 -15.24 3.27 -11.58
C LEU A 52 -15.98 4.59 -11.35
N ASP A 53 -15.59 5.34 -10.31
CA ASP A 53 -16.13 6.67 -10.06
C ASP A 53 -15.41 7.71 -10.95
N PRO A 54 -16.11 8.35 -11.90
CA PRO A 54 -15.50 9.31 -12.83
C PRO A 54 -14.98 10.58 -12.14
N ALA A 55 -15.31 10.82 -10.86
CA ALA A 55 -14.72 11.91 -10.08
C ALA A 55 -13.18 11.79 -10.04
N PHE A 56 -12.65 10.56 -9.99
CA PHE A 56 -11.21 10.27 -9.88
C PHE A 56 -10.49 10.11 -11.23
N ALA A 57 -11.20 10.11 -12.35
CA ALA A 57 -10.58 10.05 -13.68
C ALA A 57 -9.88 11.37 -14.05
N MET A 58 -8.68 11.30 -14.62
CA MET A 58 -7.86 12.41 -15.11
C MET A 58 -7.69 12.30 -16.64
N ASP A 59 -7.16 13.35 -17.28
CA ASP A 59 -6.78 13.25 -18.68
C ASP A 59 -5.70 12.15 -18.86
N PRO A 60 -5.83 11.25 -19.86
CA PRO A 60 -4.88 10.16 -20.04
C PRO A 60 -3.50 10.73 -20.42
N PRO A 61 -2.39 10.15 -19.91
CA PRO A 61 -1.05 10.75 -19.97
C PRO A 61 -0.43 10.77 -21.39
N GLY A 62 -1.14 10.25 -22.39
CA GLY A 62 -0.66 10.06 -23.76
C GLY A 62 0.55 9.12 -23.86
N PRO A 63 1.14 8.97 -25.05
CA PRO A 63 2.35 8.18 -25.26
C PRO A 63 3.50 8.64 -24.34
N ARG A 64 4.34 7.70 -23.88
CA ARG A 64 5.48 8.04 -23.01
C ARG A 64 6.48 8.94 -23.75
N VAL A 65 6.91 10.01 -23.06
CA VAL A 65 7.89 10.99 -23.57
C VAL A 65 9.05 11.13 -22.58
N GLY A 66 10.24 11.47 -23.10
CA GLY A 66 11.47 11.58 -22.32
C GLY A 66 12.23 10.26 -22.16
N PRO A 67 13.43 10.28 -21.55
CA PRO A 67 14.18 9.07 -21.23
C PRO A 67 13.55 8.34 -20.03
N ILE A 68 14.00 7.10 -19.79
CA ILE A 68 13.83 6.46 -18.48
C ILE A 68 14.82 7.10 -17.50
N GLU A 69 14.30 7.43 -16.34
CA GLU A 69 14.97 8.09 -15.23
C GLU A 69 15.35 7.05 -14.18
N ALA A 70 16.52 7.20 -13.55
CA ALA A 70 16.82 6.39 -12.36
C ALA A 70 16.19 7.04 -11.14
N SER A 71 15.46 6.27 -10.33
CA SER A 71 14.88 6.73 -9.08
C SER A 71 15.94 6.85 -7.97
N ASP A 72 17.05 7.54 -8.20
CA ASP A 72 18.28 7.47 -7.37
C ASP A 72 18.05 7.86 -5.89
N MET A 73 17.18 8.84 -5.64
CA MET A 73 16.69 9.19 -4.31
C MET A 73 15.18 9.41 -4.29
N ILE A 74 14.55 9.02 -3.18
CA ILE A 74 13.21 9.46 -2.79
C ILE A 74 13.35 10.37 -1.56
N VAL A 75 12.70 11.52 -1.61
CA VAL A 75 12.62 12.45 -0.48
C VAL A 75 11.19 12.53 0.00
N ILE A 76 10.97 12.46 1.32
CA ILE A 76 9.65 12.59 1.95
C ILE A 76 9.74 13.66 3.01
N GLY A 77 8.88 14.67 2.95
CA GLY A 77 8.76 15.75 3.91
C GLY A 77 7.59 15.56 4.87
N THR A 78 7.68 16.16 6.06
CA THR A 78 6.54 16.31 6.99
C THR A 78 5.56 17.40 6.56
N ALA A 79 5.84 18.09 5.45
CA ALA A 79 5.06 19.18 4.86
C ALA A 79 5.23 19.14 3.32
N ALA A 80 4.40 19.87 2.60
CA ALA A 80 4.52 20.06 1.15
C ALA A 80 5.85 20.76 0.80
N PHE A 81 6.54 20.30 -0.24
CA PHE A 81 7.66 21.04 -0.82
C PHE A 81 7.14 22.17 -1.72
N THR A 82 7.77 23.33 -1.67
CA THR A 82 7.44 24.48 -2.51
C THR A 82 8.11 24.38 -3.88
N GLU A 83 7.67 25.20 -4.85
CA GLU A 83 8.39 25.34 -6.13
C GLU A 83 9.85 25.79 -5.92
N GLU A 84 10.14 26.57 -4.87
CA GLU A 84 11.50 26.99 -4.51
C GLU A 84 12.34 25.81 -4.01
N ASP A 85 11.78 24.92 -3.19
CA ASP A 85 12.43 23.68 -2.75
C ASP A 85 12.76 22.75 -3.94
N VAL A 86 11.80 22.56 -4.85
CA VAL A 86 11.97 21.75 -6.07
C VAL A 86 13.05 22.37 -6.97
N ALA A 87 13.05 23.69 -7.13
CA ALA A 87 14.06 24.42 -7.91
C ALA A 87 15.44 24.38 -7.26
N ALA A 88 15.54 24.47 -5.93
CA ALA A 88 16.78 24.38 -5.19
C ALA A 88 17.44 23.01 -5.37
N VAL A 89 16.68 21.92 -5.24
CA VAL A 89 17.19 20.56 -5.50
C VAL A 89 17.56 20.37 -6.97
N SER A 90 16.73 20.87 -7.90
CA SER A 90 17.01 20.80 -9.34
C SER A 90 18.26 21.59 -9.77
N GLY A 91 18.66 22.60 -8.98
CA GLY A 91 19.84 23.43 -9.22
C GLY A 91 21.15 22.87 -8.68
N ILE A 92 21.13 21.74 -7.95
CA ILE A 92 22.34 21.09 -7.43
C ILE A 92 23.13 20.47 -8.60
N GLU A 93 24.42 20.79 -8.69
CA GLU A 93 25.30 20.22 -9.71
C GLU A 93 25.34 18.68 -9.59
N GLY A 94 24.99 17.99 -10.68
CA GLY A 94 24.89 16.53 -10.72
C GLY A 94 23.48 15.97 -10.46
N VAL A 95 22.50 16.79 -10.05
CA VAL A 95 21.07 16.44 -10.17
C VAL A 95 20.66 16.60 -11.64
N ARG A 96 19.97 15.59 -12.19
CA ARG A 96 19.56 15.54 -13.60
C ARG A 96 18.05 15.78 -13.78
N ARG A 97 17.24 15.27 -12.85
CA ARG A 97 15.77 15.42 -12.89
C ARG A 97 15.20 15.37 -11.49
N VAL A 98 14.22 16.24 -11.23
CA VAL A 98 13.33 16.16 -10.07
C VAL A 98 11.89 16.04 -10.57
N VAL A 99 11.08 15.22 -9.90
CA VAL A 99 9.61 15.19 -10.03
C VAL A 99 9.03 15.23 -8.63
N GLN A 100 8.09 16.16 -8.42
CA GLN A 100 7.30 16.25 -7.19
C GLN A 100 6.07 15.33 -7.29
N PHE A 101 5.70 14.74 -6.16
CA PHE A 101 4.50 13.92 -6.01
C PHE A 101 4.06 13.94 -4.54
N SER A 102 3.04 13.18 -4.19
CA SER A 102 2.54 13.06 -2.81
C SER A 102 2.68 11.63 -2.32
N GLN A 103 3.15 11.42 -1.09
CA GLN A 103 3.39 10.11 -0.49
C GLN A 103 2.75 9.99 0.89
N ALA A 104 2.05 8.89 1.12
CA ALA A 104 1.40 8.56 2.39
C ALA A 104 1.48 7.06 2.71
N GLN A 105 1.39 6.73 3.99
CA GLN A 105 1.31 5.36 4.50
C GLN A 105 -0.12 5.04 4.94
N VAL A 106 -0.82 4.23 4.13
CA VAL A 106 -2.22 3.88 4.35
C VAL A 106 -2.35 2.57 5.12
N PRO A 107 -3.04 2.53 6.28
CA PRO A 107 -3.33 1.29 6.98
C PRO A 107 -4.37 0.44 6.23
N ILE A 108 -4.00 -0.80 5.93
CA ILE A 108 -4.84 -1.80 5.26
C ILE A 108 -4.61 -3.14 5.97
N GLU A 109 -5.52 -3.52 6.87
CA GLU A 109 -5.26 -4.57 7.87
C GLU A 109 -3.97 -4.25 8.66
N ASN A 110 -3.25 -5.28 9.15
CA ASN A 110 -1.97 -5.18 9.86
C ASN A 110 -0.77 -4.54 9.13
N ARG A 111 -0.96 -3.78 8.04
CA ARG A 111 0.15 -3.17 7.31
C ARG A 111 -0.13 -1.73 6.88
N LEU A 112 0.95 -0.96 6.84
CA LEU A 112 0.98 0.31 6.13
C LEU A 112 1.44 0.09 4.68
N MET A 113 0.61 0.46 3.71
CA MET A 113 0.98 0.46 2.30
C MET A 113 1.52 1.84 1.94
N ASN A 114 2.73 1.91 1.39
CA ASN A 114 3.29 3.18 0.89
C ASN A 114 2.61 3.51 -0.44
N ILE A 115 1.68 4.46 -0.43
CA ILE A 115 0.98 4.94 -1.62
C ILE A 115 1.65 6.23 -2.11
N ALA A 116 1.89 6.29 -3.41
CA ALA A 116 2.22 7.51 -4.13
C ALA A 116 1.00 8.00 -4.91
N ALA A 117 0.58 9.25 -4.70
CA ALA A 117 -0.35 9.95 -5.60
C ALA A 117 0.47 10.83 -6.55
N VAL A 118 0.31 10.61 -7.84
CA VAL A 118 1.28 11.06 -8.86
C VAL A 118 0.58 11.57 -10.13
N ASP A 119 1.25 12.47 -10.87
CA ASP A 119 1.00 12.63 -12.30
C ASP A 119 1.52 11.38 -13.06
N PRO A 120 0.64 10.59 -13.71
CA PRO A 120 1.03 9.40 -14.45
C PRO A 120 1.98 9.70 -15.62
N ALA A 121 1.94 10.91 -16.20
CA ALA A 121 2.72 11.27 -17.37
C ALA A 121 4.21 11.42 -17.04
N THR A 122 4.54 12.05 -15.91
CA THR A 122 5.92 12.30 -15.46
C THR A 122 6.49 11.20 -14.57
N TYR A 123 5.71 10.68 -13.61
CA TYR A 123 6.19 9.67 -12.64
C TYR A 123 6.63 8.37 -13.33
N ARG A 124 5.88 7.92 -14.35
CA ARG A 124 6.16 6.65 -15.05
C ARG A 124 7.59 6.51 -15.57
N ASN A 125 8.25 7.61 -15.91
CA ASN A 125 9.62 7.61 -16.40
C ASN A 125 10.64 7.13 -15.34
N PHE A 126 10.31 7.19 -14.04
CA PHE A 126 11.17 6.68 -12.97
C PHE A 126 10.96 5.19 -12.65
N THR A 127 9.90 4.58 -13.17
CA THR A 127 9.60 3.16 -12.92
C THR A 127 10.47 2.22 -13.77
N PRO A 128 10.60 0.94 -13.39
CA PRO A 128 11.28 -0.05 -14.23
C PRO A 128 10.73 -0.08 -15.66
N TYR A 129 11.58 -0.39 -16.64
CA TYR A 129 11.29 -0.26 -18.07
C TYR A 129 9.98 -0.93 -18.52
N ASP A 130 9.66 -2.10 -17.96
CA ASP A 130 8.43 -2.84 -18.26
C ASP A 130 7.17 -2.15 -17.74
N ALA A 131 7.22 -1.54 -16.55
CA ALA A 131 6.15 -0.68 -16.05
C ALA A 131 6.04 0.61 -16.89
N ALA A 132 7.16 1.29 -17.13
CA ALA A 132 7.18 2.59 -17.80
C ALA A 132 6.60 2.54 -19.22
N GLU A 133 6.98 1.56 -20.03
CA GLU A 133 6.51 1.39 -21.41
C GLU A 133 5.09 0.82 -21.52
N THR A 134 4.54 0.21 -20.46
CA THR A 134 3.19 -0.37 -20.51
C THR A 134 2.13 0.72 -20.35
N GLN A 135 1.80 1.39 -21.46
CA GLN A 135 0.81 2.48 -21.53
C GLN A 135 -0.50 2.16 -20.78
N ALA A 136 -1.01 0.93 -20.90
CA ALA A 136 -2.24 0.48 -20.24
C ALA A 136 -2.19 0.49 -18.70
N VAL A 137 -1.01 0.50 -18.06
CA VAL A 137 -0.90 0.72 -16.61
C VAL A 137 -1.22 2.18 -16.27
N TRP A 138 -0.69 3.11 -17.06
CA TRP A 138 -0.77 4.55 -16.80
C TRP A 138 -2.09 5.17 -17.24
N ASP A 139 -2.70 4.63 -18.30
CA ASP A 139 -4.08 4.96 -18.67
C ASP A 139 -5.05 4.59 -17.53
N ARG A 140 -4.90 3.39 -16.95
CA ARG A 140 -5.71 2.91 -15.82
C ARG A 140 -5.53 3.74 -14.55
N VAL A 141 -4.29 4.12 -14.22
CA VAL A 141 -4.04 5.04 -13.10
C VAL A 141 -4.68 6.41 -13.38
N ALA A 142 -4.63 6.92 -14.61
CA ALA A 142 -5.34 8.14 -14.98
C ALA A 142 -6.86 7.98 -14.88
N ASP A 143 -7.45 6.85 -15.30
CA ASP A 143 -8.88 6.53 -15.19
C ASP A 143 -9.39 6.38 -13.73
N GLY A 144 -8.51 6.47 -12.73
CA GLY A 144 -8.87 6.41 -11.31
C GLY A 144 -8.68 5.05 -10.65
N GLU A 145 -8.04 4.09 -11.32
CA GLU A 145 -7.61 2.83 -10.72
C GLU A 145 -6.25 2.99 -10.01
N MET A 146 -5.82 1.96 -9.26
CA MET A 146 -4.47 1.89 -8.70
C MET A 146 -3.60 0.82 -9.36
N ALA A 147 -2.31 1.12 -9.46
CA ALA A 147 -1.28 0.16 -9.87
C ALA A 147 -0.49 -0.32 -8.63
N VAL A 148 -0.34 -1.63 -8.44
CA VAL A 148 0.22 -2.22 -7.21
C VAL A 148 1.44 -3.10 -7.53
N VAL A 149 2.44 -3.14 -6.64
CA VAL A 149 3.54 -4.11 -6.76
C VAL A 149 3.04 -5.55 -6.69
N LYS A 150 3.53 -6.40 -7.60
CA LYS A 150 3.08 -7.79 -7.75
C LYS A 150 3.22 -8.66 -6.48
N SER A 151 4.14 -8.32 -5.57
CA SER A 151 4.30 -9.01 -4.28
C SER A 151 3.08 -8.89 -3.36
N LEU A 152 2.20 -7.92 -3.59
CA LEU A 152 0.97 -7.71 -2.83
C LEU A 152 -0.28 -8.33 -3.46
N GLU A 153 -0.22 -8.83 -4.71
CA GLU A 153 -1.33 -9.43 -5.48
C GLU A 153 -2.16 -10.44 -4.65
N LYS A 154 -1.49 -11.37 -3.97
CA LYS A 154 -2.13 -12.42 -3.14
C LYS A 154 -2.34 -12.02 -1.68
N ARG A 155 -2.07 -10.76 -1.33
CA ARG A 155 -2.04 -10.27 0.05
C ARG A 155 -2.94 -9.08 0.28
N LEU A 156 -3.53 -8.45 -0.75
CA LEU A 156 -4.49 -7.37 -0.56
C LEU A 156 -5.88 -7.93 -0.23
N PRO A 157 -6.63 -7.32 0.71
CA PRO A 157 -8.02 -7.66 0.98
C PRO A 157 -8.92 -7.04 -0.08
N LEU A 158 -8.98 -7.67 -1.25
CA LEU A 158 -9.87 -7.24 -2.33
C LEU A 158 -11.30 -7.72 -2.09
N ASP A 159 -12.27 -6.87 -2.42
CA ASP A 159 -13.66 -7.28 -2.51
C ASP A 159 -13.92 -8.15 -3.76
N ALA A 160 -15.16 -8.60 -3.94
CA ALA A 160 -15.55 -9.44 -5.09
C ALA A 160 -15.40 -8.75 -6.46
N ASN A 161 -15.22 -7.43 -6.49
CA ASN A 161 -15.08 -6.60 -7.69
C ASN A 161 -13.65 -6.07 -7.89
N GLY A 162 -12.68 -6.46 -7.04
CA GLY A 162 -11.27 -6.04 -7.14
C GLY A 162 -10.91 -4.73 -6.43
N PHE A 163 -11.79 -4.18 -5.59
CA PHE A 163 -11.51 -2.97 -4.83
C PHE A 163 -10.84 -3.27 -3.50
N VAL A 164 -9.89 -2.41 -3.10
CA VAL A 164 -9.32 -2.37 -1.75
C VAL A 164 -9.77 -1.10 -1.04
N LYS A 165 -10.05 -1.21 0.27
CA LYS A 165 -10.34 -0.05 1.12
C LYS A 165 -9.04 0.65 1.50
N LEU A 166 -8.91 1.95 1.20
CA LEU A 166 -7.73 2.75 1.52
C LEU A 166 -7.91 3.48 2.85
N GLY A 167 -7.61 2.75 3.92
CA GLY A 167 -7.77 3.22 5.30
C GLY A 167 -8.87 2.46 6.03
N VAL A 168 -8.99 2.72 7.32
CA VAL A 168 -9.83 1.92 8.23
C VAL A 168 -10.99 2.71 8.87
N LYS A 169 -11.21 3.97 8.48
CA LYS A 169 -12.47 4.69 8.77
C LYS A 169 -13.64 3.97 8.10
N ASP A 170 -14.86 4.10 8.63
CA ASP A 170 -16.06 3.51 8.00
C ASP A 170 -16.29 4.09 6.59
N ASP A 171 -16.03 5.40 6.42
CA ASP A 171 -16.11 6.18 5.18
C ASP A 171 -14.82 6.20 4.34
N ALA A 172 -13.76 5.48 4.73
CA ALA A 172 -12.53 5.43 3.93
C ALA A 172 -12.81 4.84 2.53
N PRO A 173 -12.24 5.44 1.46
CA PRO A 173 -12.64 5.15 0.09
C PRO A 173 -12.17 3.77 -0.38
N PHE A 174 -12.84 3.26 -1.40
CA PHE A 174 -12.48 2.03 -2.09
C PHE A 174 -11.86 2.37 -3.45
N VAL A 175 -10.71 1.77 -3.76
CA VAL A 175 -9.99 1.97 -5.03
C VAL A 175 -9.83 0.63 -5.73
N HIS A 176 -10.14 0.58 -7.03
CA HIS A 176 -10.01 -0.64 -7.82
C HIS A 176 -8.55 -0.90 -8.21
N VAL A 177 -8.06 -2.14 -8.05
CA VAL A 177 -6.72 -2.55 -8.50
C VAL A 177 -6.74 -2.85 -10.00
N GLY A 178 -6.47 -1.81 -10.80
CA GLY A 178 -6.46 -1.91 -12.26
C GLY A 178 -5.24 -2.61 -12.84
N ALA A 179 -4.09 -2.60 -12.14
CA ALA A 179 -2.85 -3.19 -12.63
C ALA A 179 -1.93 -3.72 -11.53
N TYR A 180 -1.19 -4.79 -11.84
CA TYR A 180 0.00 -5.20 -11.10
C TYR A 180 1.25 -4.91 -11.92
N ALA A 181 2.06 -3.94 -11.47
CA ALA A 181 3.23 -3.45 -12.18
C ALA A 181 4.41 -3.24 -11.20
N PRO A 182 5.66 -3.42 -11.63
CA PRO A 182 6.82 -2.98 -10.85
C PRO A 182 6.76 -1.49 -10.55
N GLN A 183 7.08 -1.12 -9.31
CA GLN A 183 7.19 0.28 -8.88
C GLN A 183 8.63 0.59 -8.48
N ILE A 184 8.91 1.87 -8.24
CA ILE A 184 10.16 2.29 -7.63
C ILE A 184 10.29 1.75 -6.20
N PRO A 185 11.51 1.66 -5.65
CA PRO A 185 11.70 1.32 -4.24
C PRO A 185 10.94 2.24 -3.30
N LEU A 186 10.45 1.67 -2.19
CA LEU A 186 9.66 2.36 -1.15
C LEU A 186 8.26 2.84 -1.59
N VAL A 187 7.77 2.43 -2.77
CA VAL A 187 6.37 2.60 -3.19
C VAL A 187 5.73 1.23 -3.43
N ASP A 188 4.65 0.96 -2.70
CA ASP A 188 3.87 -0.29 -2.80
C ASP A 188 2.73 -0.17 -3.81
N ALA A 189 2.13 1.02 -3.92
CA ALA A 189 1.06 1.31 -4.86
C ALA A 189 1.09 2.74 -5.36
N VAL A 190 0.55 2.94 -6.56
CA VAL A 190 0.42 4.24 -7.22
C VAL A 190 -1.05 4.50 -7.54
N VAL A 191 -1.49 5.70 -7.21
CA VAL A 191 -2.76 6.31 -7.59
C VAL A 191 -2.49 7.65 -8.28
N ASN A 192 -3.50 8.25 -8.90
CA ASN A 192 -3.36 9.59 -9.48
C ASN A 192 -3.53 10.71 -8.43
N GLU A 193 -3.28 11.96 -8.82
CA GLU A 193 -3.32 13.12 -7.91
C GLU A 193 -4.70 13.40 -7.31
N LYS A 194 -5.80 13.03 -8.00
CA LYS A 194 -7.16 13.19 -7.47
C LYS A 194 -7.42 12.28 -6.27
N TRP A 195 -6.87 11.07 -6.27
CA TRP A 195 -6.87 10.22 -5.08
C TRP A 195 -6.01 10.81 -3.96
N GLY A 196 -4.91 11.48 -4.29
CA GLY A 196 -4.12 12.24 -3.30
C GLY A 196 -4.97 13.29 -2.59
N ALA A 197 -5.68 14.14 -3.35
CA ALA A 197 -6.57 15.16 -2.80
C ALA A 197 -7.70 14.56 -1.92
N ALA A 198 -8.28 13.43 -2.33
CA ALA A 198 -9.31 12.74 -1.54
C ALA A 198 -8.79 12.06 -0.25
N LEU A 199 -7.47 11.98 -0.07
CA LEU A 199 -6.82 11.48 1.14
C LEU A 199 -6.31 12.61 2.05
N GLU A 200 -6.45 13.89 1.68
CA GLU A 200 -6.06 15.04 2.53
C GLU A 200 -6.82 15.04 3.87
N ASP A 201 -8.14 14.80 3.84
CA ASP A 201 -9.00 14.63 5.03
C ASP A 201 -8.66 13.38 5.89
N GLN A 202 -7.70 12.58 5.44
CA GLN A 202 -7.13 11.45 6.17
C GLN A 202 -5.69 11.70 6.63
N GLY A 203 -5.08 12.84 6.29
CA GLY A 203 -3.72 13.24 6.67
C GLY A 203 -2.69 13.13 5.55
N MET A 204 -3.09 12.88 4.29
CA MET A 204 -2.17 12.92 3.17
C MET A 204 -1.74 14.36 2.90
N VAL A 205 -0.43 14.60 2.78
CA VAL A 205 0.10 15.95 2.51
C VAL A 205 0.46 16.04 1.04
N LEU A 206 -0.24 16.88 0.28
CA LEU A 206 0.03 17.04 -1.15
C LEU A 206 1.42 17.65 -1.40
N GLY A 207 2.13 17.13 -2.40
CA GLY A 207 3.45 17.61 -2.79
C GLY A 207 4.56 17.36 -1.76
N ASN A 208 4.35 16.50 -0.76
CA ASN A 208 5.32 16.20 0.29
C ASN A 208 6.46 15.26 -0.14
N ALA A 209 6.56 14.86 -1.41
CA ALA A 209 7.56 13.90 -1.86
C ALA A 209 8.25 14.31 -3.18
N LEU A 210 9.53 13.96 -3.31
CA LEU A 210 10.34 14.20 -4.51
C LEU A 210 11.01 12.90 -4.96
N LEU A 211 11.04 12.66 -6.27
CA LEU A 211 11.98 11.74 -6.91
C LEU A 211 13.10 12.53 -7.54
N VAL A 212 14.34 12.14 -7.22
CA VAL A 212 15.55 12.78 -7.74
C VAL A 212 16.36 11.74 -8.50
N SER A 213 16.65 12.01 -9.78
CA SER A 213 17.69 11.29 -10.52
C SER A 213 18.97 12.10 -10.57
N THR A 214 20.09 11.43 -10.35
CA THR A 214 21.43 12.00 -10.33
C THR A 214 22.35 11.40 -11.40
N LEU A 215 21.97 10.27 -12.04
CA LEU A 215 22.84 9.62 -13.03
C LEU A 215 23.37 10.60 -14.09
N PRO A 216 24.69 10.59 -14.37
CA PRO A 216 25.69 9.59 -13.97
C PRO A 216 26.34 9.82 -12.58
N THR A 217 25.95 10.85 -11.84
CA THR A 217 26.51 11.21 -10.52
C THR A 217 26.06 10.23 -9.44
N ASP A 218 26.96 9.81 -8.55
CA ASP A 218 26.65 8.97 -7.40
C ASP A 218 25.73 9.73 -6.41
N PRO A 219 24.50 9.27 -6.14
CA PRO A 219 23.60 9.98 -5.25
C PRO A 219 24.13 10.10 -3.81
N LYS A 220 25.10 9.26 -3.40
CA LYS A 220 25.76 9.34 -2.09
C LYS A 220 26.54 10.63 -1.90
N THR A 221 27.12 11.19 -2.97
CA THR A 221 27.85 12.45 -2.86
C THR A 221 26.92 13.65 -2.76
N LEU A 222 25.70 13.55 -3.32
CA LEU A 222 24.72 14.64 -3.38
C LEU A 222 23.70 14.63 -2.23
N ARG A 223 23.51 13.50 -1.53
CA ARG A 223 22.53 13.36 -0.43
C ARG A 223 22.60 14.47 0.61
N LYS A 224 23.81 14.93 0.97
CA LYS A 224 24.00 16.01 1.95
C LYS A 224 23.53 17.36 1.41
N ASP A 225 23.76 17.63 0.13
CA ASP A 225 23.39 18.91 -0.49
C ASP A 225 21.88 18.98 -0.70
N VAL A 226 21.24 17.87 -1.09
CA VAL A 226 19.77 17.73 -1.12
C VAL A 226 19.17 17.93 0.29
N GLN A 227 19.76 17.31 1.31
CA GLN A 227 19.33 17.49 2.71
C GLN A 227 19.50 18.93 3.19
N GLN A 228 20.55 19.64 2.73
CA GLN A 228 20.80 21.03 3.09
C GLN A 228 19.84 21.98 2.37
N ALA A 229 19.47 21.69 1.12
CA ALA A 229 18.49 22.47 0.37
C ALA A 229 17.08 22.42 1.00
N LEU A 230 16.67 21.25 1.50
CA LEU A 230 15.32 21.00 2.02
C LEU A 230 15.19 21.10 3.55
N GLY A 231 16.30 21.35 4.25
CA GLY A 231 16.34 21.38 5.71
C GLY A 231 16.13 20.02 6.40
N SER A 232 16.05 20.02 7.73
CA SER A 232 15.98 18.79 8.54
C SER A 232 14.60 18.14 8.62
N GLY A 233 13.56 18.74 8.03
CA GLY A 233 12.20 18.18 7.96
C GLY A 233 11.99 17.19 6.80
N ALA A 234 12.99 17.04 5.93
CA ALA A 234 12.98 16.14 4.79
C ALA A 234 13.78 14.86 5.08
N SER A 235 13.20 13.69 4.89
CA SER A 235 13.90 12.40 4.86
C SER A 235 14.45 12.15 3.45
N VAL A 236 15.75 12.37 3.25
CA VAL A 236 16.43 12.06 1.98
C VAL A 236 16.93 10.62 2.00
N GLN A 237 16.23 9.74 1.31
CA GLN A 237 16.52 8.30 1.24
C GLN A 237 17.12 7.93 -0.12
N LEU A 238 18.24 7.24 -0.10
CA LEU A 238 18.77 6.58 -1.30
C LEU A 238 17.92 5.35 -1.62
N THR A 239 17.80 4.99 -2.89
CA THR A 239 17.02 3.81 -3.30
C THR A 239 17.89 2.60 -3.65
N ASP A 240 19.19 2.66 -3.35
CA ASP A 240 20.10 1.55 -3.62
C ASP A 240 19.76 0.29 -2.78
N VAL A 241 20.31 -0.85 -3.18
CA VAL A 241 19.98 -2.15 -2.56
C VAL A 241 20.34 -2.20 -1.07
N ALA A 242 21.31 -1.42 -0.58
CA ALA A 242 21.63 -1.36 0.85
C ALA A 242 20.56 -0.58 1.64
N SER A 243 20.08 0.53 1.09
CA SER A 243 18.96 1.30 1.64
C SER A 243 17.63 0.53 1.57
N GLN A 244 17.36 -0.18 0.47
CA GLN A 244 16.17 -1.04 0.32
C GLN A 244 16.06 -2.14 1.37
N ASN A 245 17.19 -2.68 1.85
CA ASN A 245 17.19 -3.72 2.88
C ASN A 245 17.19 -3.14 4.32
N GLY A 246 17.09 -1.82 4.49
CA GLY A 246 17.16 -1.17 5.80
C GLY A 246 18.52 -1.28 6.48
N ILE A 247 19.61 -1.45 5.71
CA ILE A 247 20.97 -1.67 6.24
C ILE A 247 21.79 -0.36 6.29
N ASP A 248 21.19 0.79 5.99
CA ASP A 248 21.79 2.11 6.23
C ASP A 248 21.27 2.74 7.55
N PRO A 249 21.96 2.54 8.70
CA PRO A 249 21.56 3.13 9.98
C PRO A 249 21.76 4.65 10.04
N ALA A 250 22.32 5.28 8.99
CA ALA A 250 22.44 6.74 8.87
C ALA A 250 21.25 7.37 8.10
N VAL A 251 20.18 6.62 7.82
CA VAL A 251 18.94 7.15 7.24
C VAL A 251 17.89 7.35 8.33
N GLN A 252 17.44 8.60 8.49
CA GLN A 252 16.14 8.89 9.07
C GLN A 252 15.08 8.72 7.98
N GLN A 253 14.09 7.85 8.24
CA GLN A 253 12.91 7.62 7.43
C GLN A 253 11.72 8.34 8.08
N THR A 254 10.79 8.86 7.29
CA THR A 254 9.57 9.52 7.80
C THR A 254 8.38 8.57 7.69
N ALA A 255 7.57 8.46 8.74
CA ALA A 255 6.27 7.80 8.70
C ALA A 255 5.16 8.85 8.59
N VAL A 256 4.48 8.93 7.45
CA VAL A 256 3.32 9.81 7.20
C VAL A 256 2.06 8.94 7.20
N VAL A 257 1.54 8.61 8.39
CA VAL A 257 0.40 7.70 8.53
C VAL A 257 -0.91 8.42 8.27
N VAL A 258 -1.79 7.85 7.44
CA VAL A 258 -3.12 8.41 7.14
C VAL A 258 -4.25 7.53 7.71
N GLY A 259 -5.48 8.05 7.74
CA GLY A 259 -6.69 7.33 8.15
C GLY A 259 -7.23 7.77 9.51
N THR A 260 -7.94 6.89 10.22
CA THR A 260 -8.46 7.15 11.59
C THR A 260 -7.38 7.43 12.63
N VAL A 261 -6.19 6.87 12.43
CA VAL A 261 -5.11 6.91 13.41
C VAL A 261 -4.07 7.98 13.10
N SER A 262 -4.22 8.73 12.00
CA SER A 262 -3.26 9.79 11.62
C SER A 262 -3.19 10.90 12.66
N GLU A 263 -4.32 11.28 13.26
CA GLU A 263 -4.40 12.23 14.38
C GLU A 263 -3.70 11.71 15.65
N VAL A 264 -3.49 10.40 15.77
CA VAL A 264 -2.92 9.72 16.96
C VAL A 264 -1.45 9.34 16.77
N VAL A 265 -1.04 9.02 15.54
CA VAL A 265 0.35 8.71 15.20
C VAL A 265 1.10 9.99 14.80
N GLY A 266 0.42 10.93 14.17
CA GLY A 266 1.05 12.08 13.53
C GLY A 266 2.04 11.67 12.44
N THR A 267 3.02 12.53 12.20
CA THR A 267 4.19 12.23 11.37
C THR A 267 5.44 12.28 12.23
N PHE A 268 6.34 11.32 12.07
CA PHE A 268 7.61 11.28 12.82
C PHE A 268 8.75 10.64 12.03
N ASN A 269 9.99 10.96 12.42
CA ASN A 269 11.18 10.36 11.85
C ASN A 269 11.69 9.18 12.69
N TYR A 270 12.26 8.17 12.05
CA TYR A 270 12.86 7.01 12.70
C TYR A 270 14.13 6.54 12.00
N THR A 271 15.04 5.90 12.73
CA THR A 271 16.20 5.21 12.14
C THR A 271 16.02 3.70 12.20
N VAL A 272 16.61 2.98 11.24
CA VAL A 272 16.57 1.51 11.23
C VAL A 272 17.66 0.94 12.13
N LEU A 273 17.30 -0.07 12.93
CA LEU A 273 18.18 -0.83 13.80
C LEU A 273 18.36 -2.27 13.27
N GLY A 274 19.41 -2.94 13.75
CA GLY A 274 19.63 -4.36 13.45
C GLY A 274 18.44 -5.25 13.89
N GLY A 275 18.16 -6.29 13.11
CA GLY A 275 17.11 -7.27 13.41
C GLY A 275 15.68 -6.82 13.05
N GLY A 276 15.52 -5.85 12.15
CA GLY A 276 14.22 -5.36 11.70
C GLY A 276 13.51 -4.46 12.71
N ARG A 277 14.22 -3.97 13.72
CA ARG A 277 13.72 -2.97 14.68
C ARG A 277 13.95 -1.56 14.14
N ILE A 278 13.24 -0.58 14.69
CA ILE A 278 13.48 0.84 14.42
C ILE A 278 13.63 1.64 15.73
N ALA A 279 14.17 2.84 15.64
CA ALA A 279 14.15 3.84 16.71
C ALA A 279 13.40 5.09 16.23
N PRO A 280 12.12 5.27 16.62
CA PRO A 280 11.41 6.54 16.49
C PRO A 280 12.17 7.69 17.19
N GLU A 281 12.00 8.91 16.68
CA GLU A 281 12.60 10.10 17.29
C GLU A 281 12.15 10.31 18.74
N ALA A 282 13.07 10.73 19.60
CA ALA A 282 12.82 10.82 21.04
C ALA A 282 11.72 11.83 21.41
N SER A 283 11.54 12.88 20.59
CA SER A 283 10.44 13.85 20.65
C SER A 283 9.07 13.20 20.50
N TRP A 284 8.92 12.35 19.48
CA TRP A 284 7.68 11.61 19.24
C TRP A 284 7.41 10.61 20.35
N VAL A 285 8.41 9.80 20.75
CA VAL A 285 8.26 8.83 21.85
C VAL A 285 7.83 9.52 23.15
N ALA A 286 8.44 10.65 23.50
CA ALA A 286 8.13 11.37 24.75
C ALA A 286 6.75 12.04 24.77
N SER A 287 6.10 12.23 23.62
CA SER A 287 4.77 12.84 23.50
C SER A 287 3.66 11.82 23.23
N HIS A 288 3.97 10.70 22.56
CA HIS A 288 2.99 9.72 22.10
C HIS A 288 3.04 8.39 22.84
N VAL A 289 4.10 8.05 23.58
CA VAL A 289 4.25 6.74 24.23
C VAL A 289 4.37 6.89 25.74
N ASP A 290 3.54 6.14 26.47
CA ASP A 290 3.54 6.11 27.93
C ASP A 290 3.35 4.68 28.47
N THR A 291 3.64 4.48 29.75
CA THR A 291 3.53 3.20 30.46
C THR A 291 2.57 3.35 31.63
N GLN A 292 1.40 2.72 31.53
CA GLN A 292 0.34 2.85 32.53
C GLN A 292 -0.25 1.49 32.91
N GLU A 293 -0.88 1.40 34.08
CA GLU A 293 -1.71 0.24 34.44
C GLU A 293 -3.05 0.25 33.69
N VAL A 294 -3.45 -0.95 33.26
CA VAL A 294 -4.77 -1.29 32.72
C VAL A 294 -5.29 -2.58 33.38
N PRO A 295 -6.63 -2.82 33.40
CA PRO A 295 -7.17 -4.05 33.99
C PRO A 295 -6.66 -5.30 33.28
N ILE A 296 -6.61 -6.43 34.01
CA ILE A 296 -6.14 -7.75 33.54
C ILE A 296 -4.65 -7.79 33.16
N LEU A 297 -4.19 -6.98 32.20
CA LEU A 297 -2.82 -7.01 31.68
C LEU A 297 -1.78 -6.35 32.61
N GLY A 298 -2.22 -5.53 33.57
CA GLY A 298 -1.33 -4.80 34.47
C GLY A 298 -0.63 -3.64 33.75
N THR A 299 0.67 -3.50 33.94
CA THR A 299 1.45 -2.40 33.34
C THR A 299 1.76 -2.67 31.85
N VAL A 300 1.31 -1.78 30.98
CA VAL A 300 1.57 -1.86 29.53
C VAL A 300 2.15 -0.55 28.99
N THR A 301 3.09 -0.65 28.04
CA THR A 301 3.66 0.50 27.31
C THR A 301 2.99 0.61 25.95
N CYS A 302 2.27 1.71 25.71
CA CYS A 302 1.39 1.91 24.57
C CYS A 302 1.41 3.36 24.09
N ASN A 303 0.71 3.63 22.99
CA ASN A 303 0.38 5.00 22.60
C ASN A 303 -0.53 5.67 23.66
N VAL A 304 -0.31 6.94 24.01
CA VAL A 304 -1.10 7.68 25.01
C VAL A 304 -2.60 7.69 24.69
N TYR A 305 -2.96 7.74 23.41
CA TYR A 305 -4.34 7.82 22.94
C TYR A 305 -5.09 6.48 23.00
N ILE A 306 -4.41 5.34 23.10
CA ILE A 306 -5.10 4.03 23.18
C ILE A 306 -5.63 3.74 24.59
N PHE A 307 -5.03 4.33 25.63
CA PHE A 307 -5.32 4.00 27.03
C PHE A 307 -6.80 4.19 27.44
N PRO A 308 -7.53 5.25 27.05
CA PRO A 308 -8.93 5.42 27.41
C PRO A 308 -9.81 4.26 26.93
N GLN A 309 -9.74 3.91 25.65
CA GLN A 309 -10.53 2.82 25.08
C GLN A 309 -10.01 1.43 25.47
N LEU A 310 -8.71 1.27 25.68
CA LEU A 310 -8.12 0.02 26.19
C LEU A 310 -8.60 -0.29 27.61
N ARG A 311 -8.63 0.71 28.51
CA ARG A 311 -9.20 0.55 29.86
C ARG A 311 -10.67 0.19 29.78
N ALA A 312 -11.47 0.94 29.02
CA ALA A 312 -12.90 0.70 28.89
C ALA A 312 -13.22 -0.71 28.34
N ALA A 313 -12.44 -1.19 27.36
CA ALA A 313 -12.57 -2.56 26.84
C ALA A 313 -12.25 -3.62 27.92
N LEU A 314 -11.15 -3.46 28.64
CA LEU A 314 -10.72 -4.42 29.66
C LEU A 314 -11.64 -4.39 30.90
N GLU A 315 -12.19 -3.22 31.27
CA GLU A 315 -13.22 -3.07 32.31
C GLU A 315 -14.55 -3.72 31.90
N GLU A 316 -14.96 -3.59 30.64
CA GLU A 316 -16.16 -4.26 30.12
C GLU A 316 -15.96 -5.79 30.06
N ILE A 317 -14.76 -6.27 29.73
CA ILE A 317 -14.42 -7.71 29.78
C ILE A 317 -14.51 -8.25 31.21
N VAL A 318 -13.98 -7.53 32.20
CA VAL A 318 -14.10 -7.90 33.63
C VAL A 318 -15.57 -7.93 34.07
N THR A 319 -16.33 -6.87 33.77
CA THR A 319 -17.75 -6.76 34.20
C THR A 319 -18.69 -7.71 33.46
N SER A 320 -18.32 -8.14 32.25
CA SER A 320 -19.01 -9.21 31.49
C SER A 320 -18.67 -10.62 31.97
N GLY A 321 -17.75 -10.77 32.93
CA GLY A 321 -17.30 -12.08 33.44
C GLY A 321 -16.29 -12.81 32.56
N LEU A 322 -15.78 -12.15 31.51
CA LEU A 322 -14.82 -12.71 30.53
C LEU A 322 -13.35 -12.47 30.92
N GLY A 323 -13.08 -11.92 32.10
CA GLY A 323 -11.72 -11.61 32.55
C GLY A 323 -10.75 -12.81 32.64
N ALA A 324 -11.28 -14.03 32.71
CA ALA A 324 -10.47 -15.26 32.67
C ALA A 324 -10.09 -15.69 31.23
N GLU A 325 -10.77 -15.17 30.21
CA GLU A 325 -10.50 -15.47 28.79
C GLU A 325 -9.31 -14.66 28.24
N ILE A 326 -8.70 -13.78 29.05
CA ILE A 326 -7.44 -13.10 28.73
C ILE A 326 -6.37 -13.61 29.69
N HIS A 327 -5.26 -14.09 29.15
CA HIS A 327 -4.12 -14.63 29.89
C HIS A 327 -2.98 -13.60 29.93
N PRO A 328 -2.74 -12.89 31.05
CA PRO A 328 -1.74 -11.82 31.10
C PRO A 328 -0.31 -12.29 30.81
N ASN A 329 0.01 -13.55 31.13
CA ASN A 329 1.31 -14.16 30.87
C ASN A 329 1.54 -14.53 29.39
N GLU A 330 0.52 -14.37 28.54
CA GLU A 330 0.52 -14.71 27.11
C GLU A 330 0.36 -13.47 26.21
N TYR A 331 0.42 -12.29 26.81
CA TYR A 331 0.44 -10.99 26.14
C TYR A 331 1.83 -10.69 25.57
N ALA A 332 1.92 -10.38 24.27
CA ALA A 332 3.18 -10.08 23.58
C ALA A 332 3.45 -8.59 23.35
N GLY A 333 2.76 -7.71 24.08
CA GLY A 333 3.06 -6.29 24.16
C GLY A 333 2.24 -5.40 23.23
N CYS A 334 2.54 -4.10 23.29
CA CYS A 334 1.81 -3.05 22.57
C CYS A 334 2.77 -2.19 21.75
N TYR A 335 3.64 -1.43 22.43
CA TYR A 335 4.72 -0.70 21.78
C TYR A 335 5.96 -1.59 21.56
N TYR A 336 6.19 -1.99 20.31
CA TYR A 336 7.39 -2.69 19.88
C TYR A 336 7.84 -2.20 18.49
N PRO A 337 8.71 -1.18 18.41
CA PRO A 337 9.14 -0.58 17.14
C PRO A 337 9.92 -1.53 16.23
N ARG A 338 9.26 -1.96 15.14
CA ARG A 338 9.76 -2.88 14.12
C ARG A 338 9.08 -2.74 12.76
N PHE A 339 9.74 -3.28 11.75
CA PHE A 339 9.07 -3.71 10.53
C PHE A 339 8.29 -5.01 10.74
N ILE A 340 7.30 -5.26 9.88
CA ILE A 340 6.65 -6.56 9.75
C ILE A 340 7.70 -7.59 9.29
N ALA A 341 7.64 -8.80 9.82
CA ALA A 341 8.62 -9.84 9.50
C ALA A 341 8.67 -10.12 7.99
N GLY A 342 9.83 -9.89 7.37
CA GLY A 342 10.04 -10.06 5.93
C GLY A 342 9.53 -8.92 5.03
N SER A 343 9.27 -7.72 5.57
CA SER A 343 9.10 -6.51 4.75
C SER A 343 9.79 -5.29 5.37
N THR A 344 9.73 -4.16 4.64
CA THR A 344 10.15 -2.81 5.07
C THR A 344 8.96 -1.97 5.55
N THR A 345 7.82 -2.61 5.83
CA THR A 345 6.59 -1.96 6.30
C THR A 345 6.61 -1.87 7.81
N LEU A 346 6.34 -0.69 8.39
CA LEU A 346 6.18 -0.58 9.85
C LEU A 346 4.96 -1.38 10.32
N SER A 347 5.12 -2.11 11.43
CA SER A 347 4.02 -2.76 12.14
C SER A 347 3.24 -1.73 12.98
N ASN A 348 1.94 -1.95 13.20
CA ASN A 348 1.16 -1.09 14.11
C ASN A 348 1.65 -1.10 15.58
N HIS A 349 2.45 -2.10 15.98
CA HIS A 349 3.21 -2.07 17.23
C HIS A 349 4.27 -0.95 17.30
N SER A 350 4.75 -0.46 16.16
CA SER A 350 5.69 0.67 16.10
C SER A 350 5.07 1.99 16.51
N PHE A 351 3.75 2.10 16.45
CA PHE A 351 3.02 3.28 16.86
C PHE A 351 2.42 3.15 18.26
N GLY A 352 2.57 1.98 18.90
CA GLY A 352 1.92 1.63 20.17
C GLY A 352 0.41 1.45 20.04
N LEU A 353 -0.07 1.05 18.85
CA LEU A 353 -1.49 0.95 18.50
C LEU A 353 -2.02 -0.47 18.34
N ALA A 354 -1.16 -1.48 18.44
CA ALA A 354 -1.53 -2.89 18.38
C ALA A 354 -1.35 -3.59 19.73
N LEU A 355 -2.00 -4.74 19.92
CA LEU A 355 -1.97 -5.58 21.11
C LEU A 355 -2.01 -7.05 20.67
N ASP A 356 -1.03 -7.85 21.09
CA ASP A 356 -1.04 -9.31 20.85
C ASP A 356 -1.49 -10.03 22.13
N LEU A 357 -2.73 -10.55 22.15
CA LEU A 357 -3.36 -11.25 23.28
C LEU A 357 -3.35 -12.77 23.08
N ASN A 358 -3.19 -13.52 24.18
CA ASN A 358 -3.24 -14.99 24.24
C ASN A 358 -2.48 -15.65 23.08
N VAL A 359 -1.21 -15.30 22.87
CA VAL A 359 -0.44 -15.74 21.68
C VAL A 359 -0.43 -17.28 21.49
N PRO A 360 -0.29 -18.12 22.54
CA PRO A 360 -0.55 -19.56 22.45
C PRO A 360 -2.00 -19.83 22.05
N GLY A 361 -2.22 -20.65 21.03
CA GLY A 361 -3.55 -20.92 20.46
C GLY A 361 -4.06 -19.88 19.46
N ASN A 362 -3.44 -18.69 19.39
CA ASN A 362 -3.86 -17.59 18.49
C ASN A 362 -2.78 -17.18 17.47
N LEU A 363 -1.91 -18.12 17.08
CA LEU A 363 -0.87 -17.88 16.09
C LEU A 363 -1.46 -17.46 14.72
N ARG A 364 -0.74 -16.57 14.04
CA ARG A 364 -1.07 -16.11 12.68
C ARG A 364 -1.26 -17.27 11.70
N GLY A 365 -2.28 -17.18 10.85
CA GLY A 365 -2.69 -18.23 9.91
C GLY A 365 -3.56 -19.33 10.50
N THR A 366 -3.96 -19.23 11.78
CA THR A 366 -4.92 -20.13 12.43
C THR A 366 -6.28 -19.45 12.64
N VAL A 367 -7.33 -20.22 12.95
CA VAL A 367 -8.67 -19.66 13.26
C VAL A 367 -8.75 -18.96 14.63
N GLY A 368 -7.75 -19.17 15.48
CA GLY A 368 -7.67 -18.64 16.84
C GLY A 368 -8.66 -19.27 17.83
N GLU A 369 -8.22 -19.36 19.08
CA GLU A 369 -9.00 -19.83 20.22
C GLU A 369 -9.60 -18.67 21.05
N ILE A 370 -9.24 -17.41 20.75
CA ILE A 370 -9.68 -16.23 21.52
C ILE A 370 -11.20 -16.08 21.58
N ASP A 371 -11.73 -15.82 22.77
CA ASP A 371 -13.17 -15.70 23.00
C ASP A 371 -13.82 -14.62 22.12
N ARG A 372 -14.98 -14.95 21.55
CA ARG A 372 -15.67 -14.05 20.60
C ARG A 372 -16.45 -12.94 21.31
N GLY A 373 -16.75 -13.08 22.61
CA GLY A 373 -17.21 -11.99 23.46
C GLY A 373 -16.12 -10.95 23.70
N VAL A 374 -14.89 -11.38 24.02
CA VAL A 374 -13.70 -10.51 24.09
C VAL A 374 -13.50 -9.75 22.78
N VAL A 375 -13.53 -10.45 21.63
CA VAL A 375 -13.43 -9.83 20.30
C VAL A 375 -14.54 -8.79 20.07
N ALA A 376 -15.79 -9.09 20.44
CA ALA A 376 -16.91 -8.17 20.27
C ALA A 376 -16.76 -6.89 21.14
N ILE A 377 -16.25 -7.02 22.36
CA ILE A 377 -16.00 -5.87 23.25
C ILE A 377 -14.85 -5.00 22.71
N PHE A 378 -13.74 -5.60 22.27
CA PHE A 378 -12.66 -4.83 21.62
C PHE A 378 -13.17 -4.08 20.37
N LYS A 379 -13.98 -4.73 19.51
CA LYS A 379 -14.61 -4.08 18.35
C LYS A 379 -15.54 -2.93 18.72
N LYS A 380 -16.37 -3.09 19.76
CA LYS A 380 -17.22 -2.03 20.31
C LYS A 380 -16.39 -0.80 20.72
N TRP A 381 -15.25 -1.03 21.36
CA TRP A 381 -14.29 -0.01 21.78
C TRP A 381 -13.30 0.42 20.69
N GLY A 382 -13.64 0.21 19.41
CA GLY A 382 -12.92 0.81 18.28
C GLY A 382 -11.64 0.10 17.88
N PHE A 383 -11.44 -1.16 18.27
CA PHE A 383 -10.34 -1.98 17.78
C PHE A 383 -10.77 -2.86 16.58
N ALA A 384 -9.89 -3.04 15.60
CA ALA A 384 -9.98 -4.13 14.64
C ALA A 384 -9.38 -5.38 15.29
N TRP A 385 -9.83 -6.55 14.83
CA TRP A 385 -9.31 -7.85 15.27
C TRP A 385 -8.74 -8.59 14.08
N GLY A 386 -7.50 -9.05 14.22
CA GLY A 386 -6.76 -9.64 13.12
C GLY A 386 -7.32 -10.97 12.63
N GLY A 387 -8.18 -11.60 13.43
CA GLY A 387 -8.90 -12.80 13.02
C GLY A 387 -9.84 -12.63 11.82
N ASP A 388 -10.31 -11.39 11.55
CA ASP A 388 -11.20 -11.09 10.41
C ASP A 388 -10.46 -11.02 9.05
N TRP A 389 -9.13 -10.94 9.05
CA TRP A 389 -8.32 -10.65 7.86
C TRP A 389 -8.17 -11.82 6.90
N GLY A 390 -7.93 -11.50 5.63
CA GLY A 390 -7.73 -12.51 4.57
C GLY A 390 -6.55 -13.44 4.83
N TYR A 391 -5.49 -12.94 5.50
CA TYR A 391 -4.49 -13.77 6.17
C TYR A 391 -4.52 -13.52 7.68
N THR A 392 -5.50 -14.18 8.29
CA THR A 392 -5.91 -14.12 9.70
C THR A 392 -4.75 -14.09 10.71
N ASP A 393 -4.88 -13.24 11.73
CA ASP A 393 -3.91 -13.01 12.79
C ASP A 393 -4.63 -12.89 14.15
N PRO A 394 -5.16 -13.99 14.70
CA PRO A 394 -6.20 -13.92 15.74
C PRO A 394 -5.72 -13.46 17.13
N MET A 395 -4.41 -13.42 17.38
CA MET A 395 -3.83 -12.80 18.58
C MET A 395 -3.89 -11.27 18.53
N HIS A 396 -3.88 -10.71 17.32
CA HIS A 396 -3.65 -9.29 17.09
C HIS A 396 -4.95 -8.48 17.19
N PHE A 397 -4.92 -7.41 17.98
CA PHE A 397 -5.88 -6.31 17.96
C PHE A 397 -5.16 -5.02 17.62
N GLU A 398 -5.81 -4.12 16.92
CA GLU A 398 -5.26 -2.79 16.66
C GLU A 398 -6.31 -1.70 16.75
N MET A 399 -5.93 -0.52 17.21
CA MET A 399 -6.81 0.62 17.29
C MET A 399 -7.26 1.01 15.89
N ASN A 400 -8.53 0.74 15.58
CA ASN A 400 -9.13 1.03 14.29
C ASN A 400 -9.69 2.45 14.24
N ARG A 401 -10.19 2.96 15.37
CA ARG A 401 -10.68 4.34 15.51
C ARG A 401 -10.57 4.81 16.95
N LEU A 402 -10.45 6.13 17.13
CA LEU A 402 -10.67 6.75 18.42
C LEU A 402 -12.11 6.55 18.87
N VAL A 403 -12.29 6.13 20.12
CA VAL A 403 -13.59 6.08 20.79
C VAL A 403 -13.44 6.78 22.14
N GLU A 404 -14.16 7.89 22.34
CA GLU A 404 -14.27 8.53 23.66
C GLU A 404 -15.12 7.64 24.59
N PRO A 405 -14.57 7.15 25.73
CA PRO A 405 -15.38 6.52 26.76
C PRO A 405 -16.31 7.56 27.41
N ARG A 406 -17.59 7.20 27.54
CA ARG A 406 -18.65 8.02 28.14
C ARG A 406 -19.15 7.42 29.45
#